data_AF-A0A1L7TPA6-F1
#
_entry.id   AF-A0A1L7TPA6-F1
#
_cell.length_a   1.000
_cell.length_b   1.000
_cell.length_c   1.000
_cell.angle_alpha   90.00
_cell.angle_beta   90.00
_cell.angle_gamma   90.00
#
_symmetry.space_group_name_H-M   'P 1'
#
loop_
_entity.id
_entity.type
_entity.pdbx_description
1 polymer ?
#
loop_
_entity_poly.entity_id
_entity_poly.type
_entity_poly.pdbx_seq_one_letter_code
_entity_poly.pdbx_strand_id
1 'polypeptide(L)'
;MDQPILAPTPSHHDVSPFWNVLRRCLSKRLNADDVAFLELFSRILIGRDNCPDEISRALEKGIELEWEDVYDFVNPFGDKRGRAFNSLWKFDLDKDVLFLTKQDRLCSAPLRLARERIFTLDDFEILKSQTETIAEEGLVPRLYWDLQPKVDDRIKAFLGRILRDFGHTWRHVLRAEMNKTTFTKLAYAIIWILNLDFTIVERMGFEHVGGRGGPYVGVADLPRWDAPDETIVRVEHVETRATMTGTATYTILTLRQITCCKVYDGELVYTRPEPIFSDTPPSYSAIDLLLWASDFHQAEPQPRRLNYLPIEIQDRILRQASMSSVAAAKLSVELALGSPFSWAEQGRKIKRY
;
A
#
# COMPACT_ATOMS: atom_id res chain seq x y z
N MET A 1 -26.19 24.11 44.73
CA MET A 1 -24.93 24.21 45.50
C MET A 1 -24.02 23.15 44.94
N ASP A 2 -23.17 23.62 44.05
CA ASP A 2 -22.33 22.84 43.15
C ASP A 2 -21.14 22.24 43.93
N GLN A 3 -20.95 20.93 43.78
CA GLN A 3 -19.69 20.30 44.16
C GLN A 3 -18.76 20.26 42.93
N PRO A 4 -17.48 20.64 43.09
CA PRO A 4 -16.56 20.73 41.96
C PRO A 4 -16.09 19.33 41.56
N ILE A 5 -16.18 19.07 40.25
CA ILE A 5 -15.55 17.92 39.61
C ILE A 5 -14.04 18.16 39.63
N LEU A 6 -13.33 17.33 40.41
CA LEU A 6 -11.88 17.23 40.37
C LEU A 6 -11.44 16.77 38.97
N ALA A 7 -10.88 17.71 38.20
CA ALA A 7 -10.16 17.40 36.98
C ALA A 7 -8.91 16.57 37.33
N PRO A 8 -8.65 15.43 36.65
CA PRO A 8 -7.37 14.77 36.77
C PRO A 8 -6.30 15.61 36.08
N THR A 9 -5.32 16.06 36.86
CA THR A 9 -4.06 16.65 36.42
C THR A 9 -3.35 15.72 35.42
N PRO A 10 -2.76 16.25 34.33
CA PRO A 10 -1.99 15.45 33.40
C PRO A 10 -0.70 14.99 34.10
N SER A 11 -0.55 13.68 34.25
CA SER A 11 0.70 13.08 34.68
C SER A 11 1.74 13.28 33.58
N HIS A 12 2.60 14.26 33.79
CA HIS A 12 3.93 14.30 33.18
C HIS A 12 4.67 13.03 33.55
N HIS A 13 4.74 12.07 32.64
CA HIS A 13 5.86 11.15 32.41
C HIS A 13 5.51 10.28 31.21
N ASP A 14 5.83 10.77 30.01
CA ASP A 14 6.31 9.92 28.92
C ASP A 14 7.23 10.79 28.06
N VAL A 15 8.49 10.84 28.50
CA VAL A 15 9.60 11.28 27.66
C VAL A 15 9.92 10.08 26.76
N SER A 16 9.28 10.01 25.60
CA SER A 16 9.73 9.13 24.52
C SER A 16 10.82 9.85 23.72
N PRO A 17 12.02 9.27 23.56
CA PRO A 17 13.11 9.88 22.81
C PRO A 17 12.85 9.74 21.31
N PHE A 18 12.93 10.87 20.60
CA PHE A 18 13.14 11.03 19.16
C PHE A 18 12.64 9.91 18.23
N TRP A 19 11.49 10.16 17.59
CA TRP A 19 11.22 9.63 16.26
C TRP A 19 10.75 10.78 15.37
N ASN A 20 11.40 10.95 14.22
CA ASN A 20 11.01 11.90 13.18
C ASN A 20 9.57 11.61 12.74
N VAL A 21 8.61 12.32 13.34
CA VAL A 21 7.19 12.16 13.00
C VAL A 21 6.98 12.77 11.62
N LEU A 22 6.67 11.93 10.63
CA LEU A 22 6.33 12.40 9.30
C LEU A 22 4.98 13.12 9.36
N ARG A 23 5.00 14.40 8.99
CA ARG A 23 3.83 15.28 8.98
C ARG A 23 3.45 15.61 7.56
N ARG A 24 2.15 15.69 7.27
CA ARG A 24 1.61 16.21 6.00
C ARG A 24 0.57 17.29 6.25
N CYS A 25 0.41 18.18 5.27
CA CYS A 25 -0.71 19.10 5.20
C CYS A 25 -1.20 19.20 3.75
N LEU A 26 -2.49 19.49 3.56
CA LEU A 26 -3.11 19.58 2.23
C LEU A 26 -3.70 20.98 2.03
N SER A 27 -3.20 21.73 1.05
CA SER A 27 -3.82 22.98 0.62
C SER A 27 -4.86 22.70 -0.46
N LYS A 28 -6.14 22.98 -0.18
CA LYS A 28 -7.24 22.89 -1.17
C LYS A 28 -7.32 24.10 -2.10
N ARG A 29 -6.39 25.07 -2.02
CA ARG A 29 -6.46 26.29 -2.83
C ARG A 29 -5.97 26.03 -4.25
N LEU A 30 -6.92 26.01 -5.18
CA LEU A 30 -6.73 25.96 -6.64
C LEU A 30 -5.89 27.11 -7.23
N ASN A 31 -5.52 28.14 -6.46
CA ASN A 31 -5.05 29.43 -6.99
C ASN A 31 -3.72 29.94 -6.42
N ALA A 32 -3.02 29.20 -5.56
CA ALA A 32 -1.69 29.62 -5.10
C ALA A 32 -0.62 29.08 -6.05
N ASP A 33 0.12 29.98 -6.68
CA ASP A 33 1.28 29.65 -7.52
C ASP A 33 2.45 29.17 -6.65
N ASP A 34 3.36 28.41 -7.24
CA ASP A 34 4.56 27.88 -6.55
C ASP A 34 5.40 28.99 -5.95
N VAL A 35 5.49 30.13 -6.63
CA VAL A 35 6.23 31.31 -6.16
C VAL A 35 5.69 31.78 -4.81
N ALA A 36 4.37 31.80 -4.62
CA ALA A 36 3.77 32.21 -3.36
C ALA A 36 4.08 31.23 -2.21
N PHE A 37 4.21 29.94 -2.52
CA PHE A 37 4.65 28.94 -1.54
C PHE A 37 6.12 29.12 -1.18
N LEU A 38 6.99 29.35 -2.17
CA LEU A 38 8.41 29.61 -1.93
C LEU A 38 8.63 30.87 -1.09
N GLU A 39 7.91 31.95 -1.36
CA GLU A 39 7.92 33.16 -0.54
C GLU A 39 7.46 32.88 0.90
N LEU A 40 6.38 32.11 1.06
CA LEU A 40 5.89 31.70 2.38
C LEU A 40 6.94 30.90 3.15
N PHE A 41 7.51 29.87 2.52
CA PHE A 41 8.52 29.00 3.15
C PHE A 41 9.75 29.82 3.54
N SER A 42 10.25 30.66 2.65
CA SER A 42 11.42 31.51 2.92
C SER A 42 11.13 32.48 4.06
N ARG A 43 9.97 33.15 4.06
CA ARG A 43 9.59 34.06 5.15
C ARG A 43 9.54 33.38 6.52
N ILE A 44 9.18 32.10 6.57
CA ILE A 44 9.17 31.31 7.81
C ILE A 44 10.60 30.95 8.25
N LEU A 45 11.49 30.69 7.29
CA LEU A 45 12.80 30.07 7.50
C LEU A 45 13.97 31.06 7.57
N ILE A 46 13.85 32.26 6.99
CA ILE A 46 14.92 33.27 6.95
C ILE A 46 15.46 33.56 8.36
N GLY A 47 16.79 33.50 8.50
CA GLY A 47 17.50 33.81 9.74
C GLY A 47 17.45 32.71 10.81
N ARG A 48 16.89 31.54 10.51
CA ARG A 48 16.88 30.40 11.44
C ARG A 48 18.16 29.58 11.33
N ASP A 49 18.49 28.90 12.42
CA ASP A 49 19.57 27.92 12.45
C ASP A 49 19.14 26.58 11.82
N ASN A 50 20.12 25.77 11.45
CA ASN A 50 19.89 24.42 10.94
C ASN A 50 19.55 23.43 12.07
N CYS A 51 18.39 23.62 12.69
CA CYS A 51 17.86 22.74 13.73
C CYS A 51 16.52 22.14 13.26
N PRO A 52 16.46 20.82 12.95
CA PRO A 52 15.26 20.17 12.43
C PRO A 52 14.01 20.40 13.29
N ASP A 53 14.12 20.28 14.61
CA ASP A 53 12.99 20.47 15.54
C ASP A 53 12.48 21.92 15.58
N GLU A 54 13.37 22.89 15.41
CA GLU A 54 13.00 24.30 15.35
C GLU A 54 12.34 24.64 14.01
N ILE A 55 12.92 24.16 12.91
CA ILE A 55 12.41 24.34 11.56
C ILE A 55 11.03 23.69 11.41
N SER A 56 10.85 22.47 11.93
CA SER A 56 9.56 21.77 11.93
C SER A 56 8.48 22.60 12.65
N ARG A 57 8.72 23.02 13.90
CA ARG A 57 7.79 23.87 14.66
C ARG A 57 7.51 25.20 13.98
N ALA A 58 8.50 25.77 13.31
CA ALA A 58 8.34 27.01 12.54
C ALA A 58 7.39 26.84 11.36
N LEU A 59 7.58 25.78 10.58
CA LEU A 59 6.74 25.45 9.43
C LEU A 59 5.31 25.13 9.89
N GLU A 60 5.15 24.35 10.96
CA GLU A 60 3.83 24.02 11.52
C GLU A 60 3.06 25.27 11.96
N LYS A 61 3.73 26.21 12.64
CA LYS A 61 3.12 27.47 13.08
C LYS A 61 2.90 28.47 11.94
N GLY A 62 3.80 28.47 10.96
CA GLY A 62 3.82 29.46 9.88
C GLY A 62 2.93 29.12 8.68
N ILE A 63 2.60 27.84 8.50
CA ILE A 63 1.70 27.36 7.45
C ILE A 63 0.35 27.04 8.09
N GLU A 64 -0.64 27.91 7.85
CA GLU A 64 -2.01 27.76 8.34
C GLU A 64 -2.77 26.66 7.57
N LEU A 65 -2.45 25.41 7.87
CA LEU A 65 -3.12 24.22 7.36
C LEU A 65 -3.31 23.21 8.48
N GLU A 66 -4.19 22.25 8.25
CA GLU A 66 -4.29 21.11 9.16
C GLU A 66 -3.17 20.13 8.88
N TRP A 67 -2.37 19.89 9.91
CA TRP A 67 -1.26 18.96 9.90
C TRP A 67 -1.71 17.59 10.40
N GLU A 68 -1.30 16.54 9.70
CA GLU A 68 -1.63 15.16 10.02
C GLU A 68 -0.35 14.33 10.14
N ASP A 69 -0.32 13.46 11.13
CA ASP A 69 0.71 12.43 11.25
C ASP A 69 0.46 11.32 10.25
N VAL A 70 1.50 10.94 9.52
CA VAL A 70 1.41 9.91 8.49
C VAL A 70 2.53 8.91 8.59
N TYR A 71 2.25 7.70 8.14
CA TYR A 71 3.27 6.67 8.00
C TYR A 71 4.20 6.92 6.82
N ASP A 72 3.74 7.58 5.75
CA ASP A 72 4.54 7.83 4.56
C ASP A 72 4.06 9.03 3.75
N PHE A 73 4.90 9.44 2.81
CA PHE A 73 4.52 10.40 1.77
C PHE A 73 3.80 9.71 0.62
N VAL A 74 2.75 10.36 0.12
CA VAL A 74 2.01 9.92 -1.05
C VAL A 74 2.51 10.68 -2.26
N ASN A 75 2.69 9.99 -3.39
CA ASN A 75 2.77 10.67 -4.68
C ASN A 75 1.36 10.82 -5.27
N PRO A 76 0.77 12.03 -5.29
CA PRO A 76 -0.57 12.21 -5.85
C PRO A 76 -0.59 12.10 -7.38
N PHE A 77 0.56 12.24 -8.05
CA PHE A 77 0.65 12.26 -9.51
C PHE A 77 0.60 10.84 -10.12
N GLY A 78 0.32 10.78 -11.43
CA GLY A 78 0.24 9.53 -12.20
C GLY A 78 -1.14 8.85 -12.23
N ASP A 79 -2.17 9.41 -11.58
CA ASP A 79 -3.57 9.02 -11.83
C ASP A 79 -4.55 10.20 -11.66
N LYS A 80 -5.86 9.91 -11.72
CA LYS A 80 -6.92 10.90 -11.58
C LYS A 80 -6.86 11.76 -10.30
N ARG A 81 -6.19 11.31 -9.23
CA ARG A 81 -5.99 12.06 -7.98
C ARG A 81 -5.06 13.25 -8.18
N GLY A 82 -4.03 13.11 -9.01
CA GLY A 82 -3.06 14.15 -9.30
C GLY A 82 -3.68 15.40 -9.92
N ARG A 83 -4.86 15.28 -10.54
CA ARG A 83 -5.60 16.41 -11.11
C ARG A 83 -6.02 17.46 -10.08
N ALA A 84 -6.05 17.10 -8.78
CA ALA A 84 -6.38 18.02 -7.70
C ALA A 84 -5.16 18.78 -7.16
N PHE A 85 -3.95 18.50 -7.65
CA PHE A 85 -2.70 19.03 -7.11
C PHE A 85 -1.87 19.70 -8.20
N ASN A 86 -1.37 20.90 -7.92
CA ASN A 86 -0.41 21.58 -8.79
C ASN A 86 1.03 21.14 -8.49
N SER A 87 1.32 20.94 -7.20
CA SER A 87 2.67 20.70 -6.68
C SER A 87 2.60 19.89 -5.39
N LEU A 88 3.62 19.09 -5.13
CA LEU A 88 3.89 18.48 -3.85
C LEU A 88 5.23 18.98 -3.33
N TRP A 89 5.24 19.53 -2.12
CA TRP A 89 6.42 20.01 -1.43
C TRP A 89 6.78 19.05 -0.30
N LYS A 90 8.04 18.61 -0.24
CA LYS A 90 8.54 17.74 0.84
C LYS A 90 9.79 18.36 1.46
N PHE A 91 9.72 18.62 2.76
CA PHE A 91 10.84 19.06 3.58
C PHE A 91 11.54 17.84 4.17
N ASP A 92 12.76 17.56 3.72
CA ASP A 92 13.64 16.56 4.32
C ASP A 92 14.61 17.31 5.24
N LEU A 93 14.21 17.45 6.51
CA LEU A 93 14.95 18.25 7.49
C LEU A 93 16.24 17.57 7.94
N ASP A 94 16.29 16.23 7.90
CA ASP A 94 17.49 15.46 8.22
C ASP A 94 18.60 15.71 7.18
N LYS A 95 18.22 15.82 5.90
CA LYS A 95 19.15 16.08 4.79
C LYS A 95 19.30 17.56 4.45
N ASP A 96 18.52 18.43 5.07
CA ASP A 96 18.44 19.86 4.78
C ASP A 96 18.06 20.16 3.30
N VAL A 97 17.06 19.44 2.78
CA VAL A 97 16.62 19.54 1.36
C VAL A 97 15.12 19.76 1.24
N LEU A 98 14.71 20.62 0.31
CA LEU A 98 13.33 20.81 -0.13
C LEU A 98 13.15 20.15 -1.50
N PHE A 99 12.20 19.22 -1.58
CA PHE A 99 11.79 18.61 -2.85
C PHE A 99 10.52 19.26 -3.38
N LEU A 100 10.53 19.53 -4.68
CA LEU A 100 9.36 19.93 -5.47
C LEU A 100 9.03 18.81 -6.45
N THR A 101 7.89 18.16 -6.25
CA THR A 101 7.36 17.18 -7.21
C THR A 101 6.22 17.82 -8.00
N LYS A 102 6.35 17.73 -9.33
CA LYS A 102 5.32 18.07 -10.31
C LYS A 102 4.88 16.81 -11.04
N GLN A 103 3.89 16.94 -11.93
CA GLN A 103 3.41 15.82 -12.74
C GLN A 103 4.50 15.20 -13.64
N ASP A 104 5.46 16.02 -14.10
CA ASP A 104 6.45 15.70 -15.12
C ASP A 104 7.90 15.65 -14.60
N ARG A 105 8.17 16.25 -13.44
CA ARG A 105 9.52 16.42 -12.89
C ARG A 105 9.57 16.33 -11.38
N LEU A 106 10.72 15.87 -10.90
CA LEU A 106 11.14 15.96 -9.51
C LEU A 106 12.35 16.87 -9.43
N CYS A 107 12.26 17.92 -8.62
CA CYS A 107 13.36 18.85 -8.38
C CYS A 107 13.70 18.91 -6.90
N SER A 108 14.92 19.35 -6.59
CA SER A 108 15.37 19.61 -5.21
C SER A 108 16.18 20.88 -5.10
N ALA A 109 16.08 21.55 -3.96
CA ALA A 109 16.94 22.66 -3.57
C ALA A 109 17.38 22.50 -2.10
N PRO A 110 18.61 22.91 -1.74
CA PRO A 110 19.05 22.87 -0.35
C PRO A 110 18.31 23.91 0.49
N LEU A 111 17.74 23.51 1.62
CA LEU A 111 16.93 24.35 2.50
C LEU A 111 17.73 25.52 3.11
N ARG A 112 19.06 25.43 3.16
CA ARG A 112 19.93 26.56 3.54
C ARG A 112 19.62 27.84 2.78
N LEU A 113 19.28 27.74 1.50
CA LEU A 113 18.99 28.92 0.66
C LEU A 113 17.73 29.64 1.14
N ALA A 114 16.70 28.90 1.58
CA ALA A 114 15.48 29.45 2.18
C ALA A 114 15.74 30.19 3.51
N ARG A 115 16.83 29.86 4.20
CA ARG A 115 17.21 30.51 5.47
C ARG A 115 18.04 31.76 5.23
N GLU A 116 18.69 31.88 4.09
CA GLU A 116 19.53 33.03 3.73
C GLU A 116 18.74 34.08 2.93
N ARG A 117 17.82 33.64 2.07
CA ARG A 117 17.06 34.52 1.17
C ARG A 117 15.73 33.90 0.73
N ILE A 118 14.98 34.66 -0.08
CA ILE A 118 13.79 34.15 -0.75
C ILE A 118 14.19 33.14 -1.83
N PHE A 119 13.58 31.96 -1.77
CA PHE A 119 13.70 30.92 -2.79
C PHE A 119 13.09 31.36 -4.12
N THR A 120 13.72 30.95 -5.21
CA THR A 120 13.15 31.01 -6.55
C THR A 120 13.11 29.61 -7.16
N LEU A 121 12.30 29.42 -8.21
CA LEU A 121 12.26 28.14 -8.93
C LEU A 121 13.61 27.81 -9.62
N ASP A 122 14.45 28.81 -9.89
CA ASP A 122 15.76 28.64 -10.50
C ASP A 122 16.79 28.00 -9.54
N ASP A 123 16.50 28.00 -8.23
CA ASP A 123 17.33 27.35 -7.21
C ASP A 123 17.22 25.82 -7.20
N PHE A 124 16.27 25.28 -7.96
CA PHE A 124 15.96 23.86 -7.99
C PHE A 124 16.71 23.14 -9.10
N GLU A 125 17.43 22.10 -8.71
CA GLU A 125 18.04 21.14 -9.63
C GLU A 125 17.06 20.02 -9.97
N ILE A 126 17.01 19.61 -11.24
CA ILE A 126 16.15 18.50 -11.69
C ILE A 126 16.83 17.19 -11.34
N LEU A 127 16.18 16.37 -10.51
CA LEU A 127 16.70 15.07 -10.07
C LEU A 127 16.27 13.92 -10.98
N LYS A 128 15.03 13.95 -11.48
CA LYS A 128 14.49 12.95 -12.41
C LYS A 128 13.53 13.61 -13.39
N SER A 129 13.77 13.41 -14.68
CA SER A 129 12.82 13.65 -15.77
C SER A 129 12.15 12.34 -16.14
N GLN A 130 10.86 12.35 -16.49
CA GLN A 130 10.12 11.16 -16.97
C GLN A 130 10.76 10.42 -18.16
N THR A 131 11.83 10.96 -18.76
CA THR A 131 12.56 10.36 -19.88
C THR A 131 13.60 9.30 -19.48
N GLU A 132 13.83 9.04 -18.18
CA GLU A 132 14.62 7.88 -17.76
C GLU A 132 13.80 6.60 -17.92
N THR A 133 13.67 6.22 -19.19
CA THR A 133 13.37 4.89 -19.67
C THR A 133 14.16 3.91 -18.81
N ILE A 134 13.44 3.02 -18.12
CA ILE A 134 14.00 1.84 -17.49
C ILE A 134 14.96 1.25 -18.51
N ALA A 135 16.25 1.29 -18.22
CA ALA A 135 17.23 0.58 -19.02
C ALA A 135 16.73 -0.87 -19.05
N GLU A 136 16.34 -1.34 -20.24
CA GLU A 136 16.16 -2.76 -20.47
C GLU A 136 17.50 -3.41 -20.14
N GLU A 137 17.60 -3.97 -18.93
CA GLU A 137 18.69 -4.85 -18.57
C GLU A 137 18.82 -5.89 -19.67
N GLY A 138 20.03 -5.95 -20.23
CA GLY A 138 20.31 -6.55 -21.52
C GLY A 138 19.69 -7.92 -21.72
N LEU A 139 19.26 -8.13 -22.97
CA LEU A 139 18.92 -9.40 -23.61
C LEU A 139 20.06 -10.42 -23.49
N VAL A 140 20.23 -10.99 -22.30
CA VAL A 140 20.75 -12.35 -22.16
C VAL A 140 19.51 -13.22 -21.98
N PRO A 141 19.26 -14.22 -22.84
CA PRO A 141 18.18 -15.17 -22.62
C PRO A 141 18.55 -16.04 -21.41
N ARG A 142 18.34 -15.52 -20.20
CA ARG A 142 18.26 -16.35 -19.01
C ARG A 142 17.00 -17.19 -19.17
N LEU A 143 17.17 -18.51 -19.18
CA LEU A 143 16.08 -19.47 -19.16
C LEU A 143 15.36 -19.31 -17.82
N TYR A 144 14.33 -18.47 -17.79
CA TYR A 144 13.45 -18.38 -16.65
C TYR A 144 12.77 -19.73 -16.42
N TRP A 145 12.50 -20.03 -15.15
CA TRP A 145 11.60 -21.12 -14.83
C TRP A 145 10.20 -20.78 -15.35
N ASP A 146 9.76 -21.51 -16.37
CA ASP A 146 8.38 -21.45 -16.86
C ASP A 146 7.45 -22.16 -15.87
N LEU A 147 7.09 -21.43 -14.82
CA LEU A 147 6.11 -21.87 -13.84
C LEU A 147 4.71 -21.57 -14.38
N GLN A 148 3.90 -22.61 -14.53
CA GLN A 148 2.48 -22.52 -14.88
C GLN A 148 1.65 -22.76 -13.60
N PRO A 149 1.41 -21.71 -12.78
CA PRO A 149 0.69 -21.86 -11.52
C PRO A 149 -0.73 -22.34 -11.77
N LYS A 150 -1.09 -23.48 -11.19
CA LYS A 150 -2.48 -23.95 -11.13
C LYS A 150 -3.10 -23.42 -9.86
N VAL A 151 -4.13 -22.60 -10.00
CA VAL A 151 -4.87 -21.97 -8.89
C VAL A 151 -6.34 -22.34 -9.05
N ASP A 152 -7.00 -22.71 -7.94
CA ASP A 152 -8.44 -22.99 -7.94
C ASP A 152 -9.25 -21.78 -8.44
N ASP A 153 -10.20 -22.02 -9.34
CA ASP A 153 -10.97 -20.95 -9.99
C ASP A 153 -11.78 -20.12 -8.99
N ARG A 154 -12.22 -20.67 -7.86
CA ARG A 154 -12.92 -19.90 -6.79
C ARG A 154 -11.97 -18.97 -6.08
N ILE A 155 -10.79 -19.48 -5.70
CA ILE A 155 -9.71 -18.68 -5.09
C ILE A 155 -9.35 -17.53 -6.04
N LYS A 156 -9.09 -17.85 -7.31
CA LYS A 156 -8.72 -16.86 -8.33
C LYS A 156 -9.83 -15.83 -8.56
N ALA A 157 -11.09 -16.26 -8.66
CA ALA A 157 -12.22 -15.37 -8.86
C ALA A 157 -12.40 -14.42 -7.67
N PHE A 158 -12.27 -14.89 -6.43
CA PHE A 158 -12.50 -14.09 -5.24
C PHE A 158 -11.24 -13.33 -4.78
N LEU A 159 -10.21 -14.03 -4.30
CA LEU A 159 -8.99 -13.41 -3.78
C LEU A 159 -8.20 -12.68 -4.87
N GLY A 160 -8.11 -13.26 -6.07
CA GLY A 160 -7.40 -12.63 -7.17
C GLY A 160 -8.00 -11.27 -7.57
N ARG A 161 -9.32 -11.10 -7.38
CA ARG A 161 -9.97 -9.80 -7.54
C ARG A 161 -9.71 -8.86 -6.37
N ILE A 162 -9.81 -9.32 -5.13
CA ILE A 162 -9.52 -8.50 -3.93
C ILE A 162 -8.10 -7.95 -3.97
N LEU A 163 -7.10 -8.79 -4.27
CA LEU A 163 -5.70 -8.39 -4.37
C LEU A 163 -5.45 -7.35 -5.45
N ARG A 164 -6.13 -7.47 -6.59
CA ARG A 164 -6.05 -6.47 -7.66
C ARG A 164 -6.64 -5.14 -7.23
N ASP A 165 -7.82 -5.19 -6.61
CA ASP A 165 -8.48 -4.00 -6.11
C ASP A 165 -7.64 -3.35 -5.00
N PHE A 166 -7.01 -4.14 -4.13
CA PHE A 166 -6.05 -3.68 -3.12
C PHE A 166 -4.86 -2.95 -3.77
N GLY A 167 -4.15 -3.57 -4.72
CA GLY A 167 -3.05 -2.94 -5.44
C GLY A 167 -3.49 -1.66 -6.16
N HIS A 168 -4.68 -1.68 -6.77
CA HIS A 168 -5.26 -0.49 -7.39
C HIS A 168 -5.52 0.62 -6.38
N THR A 169 -6.20 0.37 -5.27
CA THR A 169 -6.54 1.37 -4.25
C THR A 169 -5.27 2.03 -3.69
N TRP A 170 -4.26 1.23 -3.37
CA TRP A 170 -3.03 1.68 -2.74
C TRP A 170 -1.95 2.19 -3.71
N ARG A 171 -2.15 2.11 -5.03
CA ARG A 171 -1.15 2.49 -6.06
C ARG A 171 -0.43 3.83 -5.84
N HIS A 172 -1.11 4.86 -5.32
CA HIS A 172 -0.50 6.16 -5.00
C HIS A 172 0.59 6.12 -3.92
N VAL A 173 0.50 5.18 -2.98
CA VAL A 173 1.53 4.90 -1.98
C VAL A 173 2.63 4.07 -2.63
N LEU A 174 2.24 3.06 -3.41
CA LEU A 174 3.13 2.12 -4.09
C LEU A 174 4.04 2.76 -5.17
N ARG A 175 3.69 3.97 -5.63
CA ARG A 175 4.47 4.77 -6.59
C ARG A 175 5.67 5.46 -5.98
N ALA A 176 5.61 5.76 -4.69
CA ALA A 176 6.70 6.38 -3.97
C ALA A 176 7.64 5.30 -3.42
N GLU A 177 8.86 5.70 -3.11
CA GLU A 177 9.68 4.91 -2.20
C GLU A 177 9.01 4.92 -0.83
N MET A 178 8.69 3.73 -0.33
CA MET A 178 8.02 3.56 0.95
C MET A 178 9.04 3.30 2.04
N ASN A 179 8.78 3.81 3.23
CA ASN A 179 9.55 3.41 4.39
C ASN A 179 9.19 1.99 4.84
N LYS A 180 10.02 1.47 5.76
CA LYS A 180 9.88 0.10 6.28
C LYS A 180 8.48 -0.15 6.85
N THR A 181 7.94 0.77 7.65
CA THR A 181 6.64 0.61 8.32
C THR A 181 5.49 0.47 7.33
N THR A 182 5.43 1.35 6.33
CA THR A 182 4.41 1.32 5.28
C THR A 182 4.51 0.04 4.46
N PHE A 183 5.74 -0.34 4.07
CA PHE A 183 5.98 -1.58 3.36
C PHE A 183 5.48 -2.79 4.17
N THR A 184 5.90 -2.89 5.43
CA THR A 184 5.50 -3.99 6.32
C THR A 184 3.97 -4.08 6.39
N LYS A 185 3.28 -2.98 6.70
CA LYS A 185 1.81 -2.97 6.78
C LYS A 185 1.14 -3.44 5.48
N LEU A 186 1.63 -3.01 4.32
CA LEU A 186 1.08 -3.45 3.03
C LEU A 186 1.41 -4.90 2.71
N ALA A 187 2.58 -5.41 3.10
CA ALA A 187 2.92 -6.82 2.98
C ALA A 187 2.00 -7.69 3.85
N TYR A 188 1.72 -7.28 5.10
CA TYR A 188 0.76 -7.97 5.96
C TYR A 188 -0.66 -7.97 5.43
N ALA A 189 -1.09 -6.85 4.86
CA ALA A 189 -2.37 -6.76 4.18
C ALA A 189 -2.56 -7.89 3.17
N ILE A 190 -1.52 -8.15 2.36
CA ILE A 190 -1.54 -9.20 1.35
C ILE A 190 -1.65 -10.55 2.05
N ILE A 191 -0.81 -10.82 3.05
CA ILE A 191 -0.83 -12.07 3.81
C ILE A 191 -2.22 -12.32 4.41
N TRP A 192 -2.85 -11.31 5.01
CA TRP A 192 -4.19 -11.43 5.59
C TRP A 192 -5.27 -11.61 4.54
N ILE A 193 -5.20 -10.91 3.41
CA ILE A 193 -6.08 -11.16 2.28
C ILE A 193 -5.96 -12.61 1.81
N LEU A 194 -4.73 -13.10 1.65
CA LEU A 194 -4.45 -14.48 1.22
C LEU A 194 -4.96 -15.52 2.22
N ASN A 195 -4.85 -15.23 3.52
CA ASN A 195 -5.34 -16.08 4.60
C ASN A 195 -6.84 -15.91 4.88
N LEU A 196 -7.55 -15.09 4.10
CA LEU A 196 -8.95 -14.72 4.34
C LEU A 196 -9.17 -14.08 5.74
N ASP A 197 -8.13 -13.54 6.35
CA ASP A 197 -8.14 -12.88 7.65
C ASP A 197 -8.53 -11.40 7.53
N PHE A 198 -9.78 -11.18 7.10
CA PHE A 198 -10.35 -9.84 7.01
C PHE A 198 -11.87 -9.87 7.22
N THR A 199 -12.40 -8.75 7.68
CA THR A 199 -13.84 -8.54 7.84
C THR A 199 -14.44 -7.88 6.61
N ILE A 200 -15.58 -8.39 6.15
CA ILE A 200 -16.36 -7.77 5.08
C ILE A 200 -17.37 -6.83 5.71
N VAL A 201 -17.31 -5.55 5.31
CA VAL A 201 -18.29 -4.54 5.71
C VAL A 201 -19.01 -4.07 4.46
N GLU A 202 -20.32 -4.31 4.41
CA GLU A 202 -21.16 -3.83 3.31
C GLU A 202 -21.52 -2.37 3.54
N ARG A 203 -21.21 -1.51 2.58
CA ARG A 203 -21.59 -0.12 2.62
C ARG A 203 -22.87 0.09 1.83
N MET A 204 -23.93 0.45 2.53
CA MET A 204 -25.25 0.72 1.95
C MET A 204 -25.44 2.20 1.56
N GLY A 205 -24.37 3.02 1.54
CA GLY A 205 -24.46 4.46 1.28
C GLY A 205 -23.18 5.12 0.77
N PHE A 206 -23.23 6.45 0.56
CA PHE A 206 -22.10 7.31 0.13
C PHE A 206 -21.18 7.70 1.31
N GLU A 207 -20.85 6.75 2.18
CA GLU A 207 -19.90 7.01 3.26
C GLU A 207 -18.50 7.21 2.70
N HIS A 208 -17.99 8.42 2.85
CA HIS A 208 -16.66 8.80 2.38
C HIS A 208 -15.60 7.97 3.12
N VAL A 209 -14.73 7.32 2.36
CA VAL A 209 -13.50 6.73 2.90
C VAL A 209 -12.59 7.90 3.27
N GLY A 210 -12.36 8.13 4.56
CA GLY A 210 -11.51 9.22 5.05
C GLY A 210 -12.24 10.57 5.14
N GLY A 211 -12.17 11.20 6.31
CA GLY A 211 -12.93 12.39 6.71
C GLY A 211 -12.67 13.71 5.94
N ARG A 212 -12.14 13.69 4.71
CA ARG A 212 -11.84 14.91 3.94
C ARG A 212 -12.30 14.93 2.47
N GLY A 213 -13.32 14.14 2.12
CA GLY A 213 -14.11 14.44 0.92
C GLY A 213 -13.48 13.99 -0.39
N GLY A 214 -13.04 12.73 -0.47
CA GLY A 214 -12.71 12.07 -1.73
C GLY A 214 -13.07 10.58 -1.67
N PRO A 215 -13.28 9.90 -2.81
CA PRO A 215 -13.63 8.47 -2.83
C PRO A 215 -12.41 7.56 -2.62
N TYR A 216 -11.38 7.99 -1.87
CA TYR A 216 -10.08 7.29 -1.84
C TYR A 216 -9.52 7.16 -0.43
N VAL A 217 -8.96 5.98 -0.14
CA VAL A 217 -8.17 5.66 1.05
C VAL A 217 -6.90 6.52 1.07
N GLY A 218 -6.64 7.25 2.15
CA GLY A 218 -5.38 7.94 2.42
C GLY A 218 -4.38 7.07 3.18
N VAL A 219 -3.11 7.50 3.24
CA VAL A 219 -2.06 6.82 4.05
C VAL A 219 -2.39 6.77 5.54
N ALA A 220 -3.15 7.75 6.05
CA ALA A 220 -3.68 7.73 7.42
C ALA A 220 -4.84 6.73 7.60
N ASP A 221 -5.48 6.31 6.51
CA ASP A 221 -6.51 5.26 6.49
C ASP A 221 -5.87 3.86 6.33
N LEU A 222 -4.54 3.75 6.47
CA LEU A 222 -3.89 2.46 6.68
C LEU A 222 -4.59 1.82 7.88
N PRO A 223 -5.15 0.62 7.74
CA PRO A 223 -5.88 0.03 8.83
C PRO A 223 -4.99 -0.10 10.08
N ARG A 224 -5.61 -0.27 11.25
CA ARG A 224 -4.94 -0.54 12.55
C ARG A 224 -4.31 -1.94 12.59
N TRP A 225 -3.63 -2.28 11.51
CA TRP A 225 -2.83 -3.47 11.37
C TRP A 225 -1.57 -3.19 12.15
N ASP A 226 -1.52 -3.71 13.38
CA ASP A 226 -0.30 -3.75 14.15
C ASP A 226 0.71 -4.49 13.27
N ALA A 227 1.70 -3.74 12.76
CA ALA A 227 2.79 -4.34 12.04
C ALA A 227 3.57 -5.15 13.08
N PRO A 228 3.80 -6.45 12.88
CA PRO A 228 4.64 -7.19 13.79
C PRO A 228 6.06 -6.64 13.77
N ASP A 229 6.75 -6.74 14.89
CA ASP A 229 8.09 -6.19 15.10
C ASP A 229 9.17 -6.89 14.26
N GLU A 230 8.85 -8.05 13.69
CA GLU A 230 9.76 -8.91 12.94
C GLU A 230 9.83 -8.54 11.45
N THR A 231 11.05 -8.53 10.90
CA THR A 231 11.29 -8.17 9.48
C THR A 231 11.15 -9.38 8.54
N ILE A 232 11.20 -10.59 9.09
CA ILE A 232 10.96 -11.86 8.41
C ILE A 232 9.89 -12.54 9.22
N VAL A 233 8.71 -12.73 8.64
CA VAL A 233 7.67 -13.50 9.31
C VAL A 233 7.41 -14.77 8.55
N ARG A 234 7.52 -15.84 9.31
CA ARG A 234 7.17 -17.17 8.89
C ARG A 234 5.65 -17.18 8.76
N VAL A 235 5.14 -17.24 7.52
CA VAL A 235 3.72 -17.50 7.34
C VAL A 235 3.50 -18.95 7.79
N GLU A 236 2.85 -19.14 8.93
CA GLU A 236 2.72 -20.44 9.59
C GLU A 236 1.87 -21.40 8.74
N HIS A 237 2.52 -22.12 7.82
CA HIS A 237 2.53 -23.57 7.69
C HIS A 237 3.50 -23.98 6.57
N VAL A 238 4.76 -23.55 6.63
CA VAL A 238 5.81 -24.18 5.80
C VAL A 238 6.26 -25.44 6.54
N GLU A 239 5.46 -26.50 6.44
CA GLU A 239 6.06 -27.83 6.44
C GLU A 239 7.11 -27.78 5.34
N THR A 240 8.37 -27.77 5.77
CA THR A 240 9.51 -27.71 4.86
C THR A 240 9.57 -29.08 4.20
N ARG A 241 8.76 -29.31 3.17
CA ARG A 241 8.94 -30.44 2.30
C ARG A 241 10.17 -30.14 1.48
N ALA A 242 11.32 -30.51 2.03
CA ALA A 242 12.27 -31.20 1.20
C ALA A 242 11.46 -32.31 0.49
N THR A 243 11.17 -32.12 -0.79
CA THR A 243 10.91 -33.26 -1.66
C THR A 243 12.04 -34.26 -1.42
N MET A 244 11.83 -35.56 -1.66
CA MET A 244 12.91 -36.56 -1.46
C MET A 244 14.18 -36.30 -2.32
N THR A 245 14.20 -35.20 -3.08
CA THR A 245 15.28 -34.61 -3.87
C THR A 245 15.93 -33.35 -3.26
N GLY A 246 15.54 -32.86 -2.07
CA GLY A 246 16.16 -31.70 -1.39
C GLY A 246 15.85 -30.33 -1.99
N THR A 247 14.80 -30.20 -2.80
CA THR A 247 14.51 -28.99 -3.59
C THR A 247 13.57 -28.05 -2.83
N ALA A 248 14.10 -26.96 -2.25
CA ALA A 248 13.27 -25.93 -1.60
C ALA A 248 12.84 -24.86 -2.62
N THR A 249 11.56 -24.49 -2.61
CA THR A 249 11.01 -23.38 -3.38
C THR A 249 10.68 -22.22 -2.45
N TYR A 250 11.07 -21.02 -2.86
CA TYR A 250 10.89 -19.76 -2.14
C TYR A 250 10.13 -18.79 -3.04
N THR A 251 9.19 -18.04 -2.47
CA THR A 251 8.59 -16.90 -3.17
C THR A 251 9.20 -15.63 -2.61
N ILE A 252 9.82 -14.86 -3.48
CA ILE A 252 10.39 -13.57 -3.15
C ILE A 252 9.38 -12.51 -3.57
N LEU A 253 8.75 -11.89 -2.57
CA LEU A 253 7.92 -10.71 -2.75
C LEU A 253 8.77 -9.47 -2.50
N THR A 254 9.00 -8.69 -3.54
CA THR A 254 9.62 -7.36 -3.44
C THR A 254 8.55 -6.28 -3.47
N LEU A 255 8.96 -5.05 -3.17
CA LEU A 255 8.13 -3.84 -3.22
C LEU A 255 7.38 -3.64 -4.52
N ARG A 256 7.91 -4.12 -5.65
CA ARG A 256 7.33 -3.87 -6.99
C ARG A 256 7.02 -5.13 -7.76
N GLN A 257 7.70 -6.23 -7.44
CA GLN A 257 7.67 -7.46 -8.23
C GLN A 257 7.56 -8.69 -7.34
N ILE A 258 6.97 -9.73 -7.89
CA ILE A 258 6.97 -11.08 -7.32
C ILE A 258 7.77 -12.01 -8.24
N THR A 259 8.59 -12.86 -7.62
CA THR A 259 9.37 -13.89 -8.31
C THR A 259 9.34 -15.17 -7.47
N CYS A 260 9.13 -16.31 -8.11
CA CYS A 260 9.33 -17.60 -7.46
C CYS A 260 10.73 -18.13 -7.80
N CYS A 261 11.41 -18.68 -6.80
CA CYS A 261 12.77 -19.18 -6.88
C CYS A 261 12.81 -20.61 -6.36
N LYS A 262 13.60 -21.49 -6.96
CA LYS A 262 13.90 -22.81 -6.41
C LYS A 262 15.39 -23.10 -6.55
N VAL A 263 15.95 -23.80 -5.57
CA VAL A 263 17.31 -24.32 -5.66
C VAL A 263 17.23 -25.71 -6.26
N TYR A 264 17.74 -25.87 -7.48
CA TYR A 264 17.78 -27.14 -8.19
C TYR A 264 19.23 -27.46 -8.56
N ASP A 265 19.74 -28.59 -8.07
CA ASP A 265 21.12 -29.04 -8.33
C ASP A 265 22.21 -28.01 -7.97
N GLY A 266 22.03 -27.29 -6.85
CA GLY A 266 22.95 -26.24 -6.40
C GLY A 266 22.82 -24.90 -7.14
N GLU A 267 21.99 -24.83 -8.19
CA GLU A 267 21.71 -23.58 -8.92
C GLU A 267 20.37 -22.96 -8.51
N LEU A 268 20.35 -21.62 -8.43
CA LEU A 268 19.13 -20.86 -8.17
C LEU A 268 18.41 -20.59 -9.49
N VAL A 269 17.25 -21.22 -9.69
CA VAL A 269 16.38 -20.97 -10.83
C VAL A 269 15.20 -20.11 -10.39
N TYR A 270 14.79 -19.14 -11.20
CA TYR A 270 13.73 -18.22 -10.84
C TYR A 270 12.79 -17.93 -12.02
N THR A 271 11.53 -17.60 -11.71
CA THR A 271 10.52 -17.20 -12.70
C THR A 271 10.84 -15.80 -13.23
N ARG A 272 10.17 -15.39 -14.32
CA ARG A 272 10.20 -13.98 -14.71
C ARG A 272 9.64 -13.12 -13.55
N PRO A 273 10.29 -12.00 -13.20
CA PRO A 273 9.72 -11.06 -12.25
C PRO A 273 8.44 -10.43 -12.79
N GLU A 274 7.36 -10.54 -12.02
CA GLU A 274 6.04 -10.02 -12.41
C GLU A 274 5.68 -8.80 -11.56
N PRO A 275 5.22 -7.69 -12.18
CA PRO A 275 4.89 -6.47 -11.43
C PRO A 275 3.62 -6.67 -10.61
N ILE A 276 3.74 -6.46 -9.29
CA ILE A 276 2.63 -6.55 -8.35
C ILE A 276 2.18 -5.16 -7.89
N PHE A 277 3.12 -4.28 -7.56
CA PHE A 277 2.84 -2.95 -7.03
C PHE A 277 3.61 -1.91 -7.84
N SER A 278 3.02 -1.50 -8.95
CA SER A 278 3.60 -0.50 -9.86
C SER A 278 2.56 0.56 -10.24
N ASP A 279 2.91 1.42 -11.18
CA ASP A 279 2.00 2.41 -11.76
C ASP A 279 0.75 1.80 -12.39
N THR A 280 0.86 0.54 -12.81
CA THR A 280 -0.20 -0.25 -13.42
C THR A 280 -0.81 -1.19 -12.38
N PRO A 281 -2.09 -1.57 -12.54
CA PRO A 281 -2.66 -2.64 -11.73
C PRO A 281 -1.80 -3.92 -11.77
N PRO A 282 -1.79 -4.72 -10.69
CA PRO A 282 -1.06 -5.99 -10.67
C PRO A 282 -1.38 -6.85 -11.90
N SER A 283 -0.36 -7.46 -12.52
CA SER A 283 -0.57 -8.36 -13.66
C SER A 283 -1.35 -9.61 -13.22
N TYR A 284 -2.09 -10.24 -14.15
CA TYR A 284 -2.76 -11.52 -13.83
C TYR A 284 -1.74 -12.58 -13.40
N SER A 285 -0.57 -12.61 -14.03
CA SER A 285 0.54 -13.50 -13.69
C SER A 285 1.06 -13.23 -12.27
N ALA A 286 1.22 -11.96 -11.86
CA ALA A 286 1.64 -11.63 -10.50
C ALA A 286 0.64 -12.14 -9.46
N ILE A 287 -0.66 -11.99 -9.74
CA ILE A 287 -1.73 -12.49 -8.88
C ILE A 287 -1.73 -14.02 -8.82
N ASP A 288 -1.59 -14.68 -9.97
CA ASP A 288 -1.54 -16.15 -10.03
C ASP A 288 -0.32 -16.71 -9.27
N LEU A 289 0.85 -16.08 -9.41
CA LEU A 289 2.05 -16.42 -8.64
C LEU A 289 1.85 -16.21 -7.14
N LEU A 290 1.20 -15.12 -6.75
CA LEU A 290 0.93 -14.82 -5.35
C LEU A 290 -0.04 -15.85 -4.74
N LEU A 291 -1.13 -16.15 -5.43
CA LEU A 291 -2.12 -17.15 -5.00
C LEU A 291 -1.54 -18.57 -4.95
N TRP A 292 -0.68 -18.91 -5.92
CA TRP A 292 0.02 -20.19 -5.95
C TRP A 292 1.06 -20.31 -4.83
N ALA A 293 1.82 -19.24 -4.59
CA ALA A 293 2.80 -19.18 -3.50
C ALA A 293 2.14 -19.25 -2.12
N SER A 294 0.92 -18.74 -2.01
CA SER A 294 0.12 -18.75 -0.80
C SER A 294 -0.77 -19.97 -0.67
N ASP A 295 -0.63 -20.98 -1.52
CA ASP A 295 -1.48 -22.16 -1.47
C ASP A 295 -1.12 -23.00 -0.23
N PHE A 296 -1.55 -22.52 0.95
CA PHE A 296 -1.39 -23.11 2.28
C PHE A 296 -2.12 -24.47 2.39
N HIS A 297 -2.87 -24.86 1.35
CA HIS A 297 -3.71 -26.05 1.30
C HIS A 297 -3.28 -27.04 0.21
N GLN A 298 -1.98 -27.28 0.04
CA GLN A 298 -1.49 -28.37 -0.81
C GLN A 298 -1.85 -29.78 -0.27
N ALA A 299 -2.41 -29.89 0.94
CA ALA A 299 -3.25 -31.03 1.27
C ALA A 299 -4.64 -30.74 0.70
N GLU A 300 -5.03 -31.44 -0.37
CA GLU A 300 -6.42 -31.42 -0.84
C GLU A 300 -7.33 -31.54 0.39
N PRO A 301 -8.13 -30.50 0.71
CA PRO A 301 -8.97 -30.54 1.88
C PRO A 301 -9.85 -31.77 1.74
N GLN A 302 -9.78 -32.69 2.71
CA GLN A 302 -10.57 -33.91 2.63
C GLN A 302 -12.02 -33.52 2.35
N PRO A 303 -12.62 -34.03 1.25
CA PRO A 303 -13.93 -33.59 0.82
C PRO A 303 -14.92 -33.80 1.97
N ARG A 304 -15.49 -32.70 2.44
CA ARG A 304 -16.50 -32.72 3.49
C ARG A 304 -17.81 -33.24 2.89
N ARG A 305 -18.75 -33.65 3.74
CA ARG A 305 -20.09 -34.10 3.31
C ARG A 305 -20.77 -33.10 2.36
N LEU A 306 -20.51 -31.81 2.54
CA LEU A 306 -21.04 -30.75 1.71
C LEU A 306 -20.49 -30.76 0.28
N ASN A 307 -19.27 -31.23 0.05
CA ASN A 307 -18.65 -31.30 -1.28
C ASN A 307 -19.33 -32.33 -2.19
N TYR A 308 -20.06 -33.30 -1.63
CA TYR A 308 -20.83 -34.29 -2.39
C TYR A 308 -22.21 -33.82 -2.83
N LEU A 309 -22.65 -32.64 -2.36
CA LEU A 309 -23.91 -32.06 -2.80
C LEU A 309 -23.76 -31.46 -4.20
N PRO A 310 -24.81 -31.43 -5.03
CA PRO A 310 -24.79 -30.68 -6.29
C PRO A 310 -24.39 -29.22 -6.06
N ILE A 311 -23.67 -28.63 -7.02
CA ILE A 311 -23.08 -27.29 -6.88
C ILE A 311 -24.16 -26.23 -6.59
N GLU A 312 -25.36 -26.41 -7.14
CA GLU A 312 -26.51 -25.52 -6.92
C GLU A 312 -27.00 -25.57 -5.48
N ILE A 313 -26.89 -26.73 -4.81
CA ILE A 313 -27.25 -26.91 -3.41
C ILE A 313 -26.16 -26.28 -2.52
N GLN A 314 -24.89 -26.47 -2.86
CA GLN A 314 -23.77 -25.81 -2.17
C GLN A 314 -23.94 -24.28 -2.21
N ASP A 315 -24.21 -23.72 -3.40
CA ASP A 315 -24.43 -22.28 -3.58
C ASP A 315 -25.63 -21.75 -2.78
N ARG A 316 -26.71 -22.54 -2.67
CA ARG A 316 -27.87 -22.18 -1.84
C ARG A 316 -27.52 -22.15 -0.36
N ILE A 317 -26.77 -23.15 0.14
CA ILE A 317 -26.32 -23.22 1.52
C ILE A 317 -25.44 -22.01 1.84
N LEU A 318 -24.45 -21.70 0.99
CA LEU A 318 -23.53 -20.58 1.18
C LEU A 318 -24.28 -19.23 1.27
N ARG A 319 -25.27 -19.01 0.41
CA ARG A 319 -26.11 -17.79 0.44
C ARG A 319 -26.97 -17.70 1.69
N GLN A 320 -27.47 -18.82 2.21
CA GLN A 320 -28.28 -18.84 3.44
C GLN A 320 -27.42 -18.66 4.70
N ALA A 321 -26.18 -19.15 4.67
CA ALA A 321 -25.24 -19.08 5.79
C ALA A 321 -24.52 -17.73 5.91
N SER A 322 -24.71 -16.83 4.95
CA SER A 322 -23.95 -15.59 4.85
C SER A 322 -24.86 -14.37 4.80
N MET A 323 -24.41 -13.25 5.35
CA MET A 323 -25.19 -12.01 5.34
C MET A 323 -25.25 -11.35 3.95
N SER A 324 -24.39 -11.76 3.02
CA SER A 324 -24.34 -11.18 1.67
C SER A 324 -23.66 -12.06 0.63
N SER A 325 -23.74 -11.64 -0.64
CA SER A 325 -23.12 -12.33 -1.78
C SER A 325 -21.58 -12.36 -1.69
N VAL A 326 -20.96 -11.29 -1.16
CA VAL A 326 -19.51 -11.21 -0.96
C VAL A 326 -19.07 -12.05 0.23
N ALA A 327 -19.83 -12.04 1.33
CA ALA A 327 -19.58 -12.91 2.47
C ALA A 327 -19.72 -14.39 2.11
N ALA A 328 -20.72 -14.74 1.29
CA ALA A 328 -20.89 -16.11 0.76
C ALA A 328 -19.71 -16.54 -0.11
N ALA A 329 -19.15 -15.63 -0.91
CA ALA A 329 -17.97 -15.90 -1.71
C ALA A 329 -16.71 -16.12 -0.85
N LYS A 330 -16.55 -15.38 0.26
CA LYS A 330 -15.48 -15.64 1.22
C LYS A 330 -15.60 -17.04 1.82
N LEU A 331 -16.79 -17.39 2.31
CA LEU A 331 -17.08 -18.70 2.89
C LEU A 331 -16.95 -19.85 1.87
N SER A 332 -17.29 -19.59 0.61
CA SER A 332 -17.09 -20.52 -0.52
C SER A 332 -15.63 -20.91 -0.66
N VAL A 333 -14.72 -19.93 -0.58
CA VAL A 333 -13.27 -20.17 -0.63
C VAL A 333 -12.80 -20.93 0.61
N GLU A 334 -13.19 -20.49 1.81
CA GLU A 334 -12.79 -21.13 3.08
C GLU A 334 -13.20 -22.61 3.17
N LEU A 335 -14.35 -22.97 2.58
CA LEU A 335 -14.90 -24.32 2.63
C LEU A 335 -14.62 -25.14 1.36
N ALA A 336 -14.01 -24.54 0.33
CA ALA A 336 -13.87 -25.12 -1.01
C ALA A 336 -15.22 -25.64 -1.59
N LEU A 337 -16.28 -24.84 -1.44
CA LEU A 337 -17.65 -25.16 -1.85
C LEU A 337 -18.18 -24.18 -2.89
N GLY A 338 -19.13 -24.64 -3.70
CA GLY A 338 -19.90 -23.78 -4.60
C GLY A 338 -19.16 -23.37 -5.87
N SER A 339 -19.80 -22.52 -6.65
CA SER A 339 -19.30 -22.01 -7.93
C SER A 339 -18.38 -20.79 -7.75
N PRO A 340 -17.45 -20.53 -8.71
CA PRO A 340 -16.63 -19.32 -8.69
C PRO A 340 -17.48 -18.04 -8.65
N PHE A 341 -17.11 -17.10 -7.78
CA PHE A 341 -17.87 -15.87 -7.59
C PHE A 341 -17.77 -14.93 -8.80
N SER A 342 -18.92 -14.50 -9.33
CA SER A 342 -19.01 -13.70 -10.56
C SER A 342 -18.82 -12.19 -10.38
N TRP A 343 -18.76 -11.70 -9.13
CA TRP A 343 -18.71 -10.26 -8.81
C TRP A 343 -19.87 -9.45 -9.42
N ALA A 344 -20.99 -10.11 -9.64
CA ALA A 344 -22.22 -9.51 -10.12
C ALA A 344 -23.41 -9.98 -9.28
N GLU A 345 -24.31 -9.05 -8.97
CA GLU A 345 -25.54 -9.31 -8.25
C GLU A 345 -26.71 -8.79 -9.07
N GLN A 346 -27.69 -9.66 -9.35
CA GLN A 346 -28.86 -9.34 -10.18
C GLN A 346 -28.50 -8.71 -11.55
N GLY A 347 -27.42 -9.19 -12.16
CA GLY A 347 -26.93 -8.69 -13.46
C GLY A 347 -26.18 -7.35 -13.38
N ARG A 348 -26.01 -6.77 -12.19
CA ARG A 348 -25.22 -5.55 -11.98
C ARG A 348 -23.86 -5.90 -11.40
N LYS A 349 -22.80 -5.34 -11.98
CA LYS A 349 -21.45 -5.44 -11.40
C LYS A 349 -21.45 -4.80 -10.02
N ILE A 350 -20.95 -5.52 -9.03
CA ILE A 350 -20.74 -4.97 -7.68
C ILE A 350 -19.65 -3.91 -7.80
N LYS A 351 -20.03 -2.63 -7.72
CA LYS A 351 -19.10 -1.50 -7.72
C LYS A 351 -18.50 -1.36 -6.32
N ARG A 352 -17.22 -0.98 -6.24
CA ARG A 352 -16.49 -0.81 -4.99
C ARG A 352 -15.69 0.49 -5.06
N TYR A 353 -15.66 1.20 -3.95
CA TYR A 353 -14.95 2.47 -3.78
C TYR A 353 -13.64 2.23 -3.05
#